data_AF-A0A0A0N286-F1
#
_entry.id   AF-A0A0A0N286-F1
#
_cell.length_a   1.000
_cell.length_b   1.000
_cell.length_c   1.000
_cell.angle_alpha   90.00
_cell.angle_beta   90.00
_cell.angle_gamma   90.00
#
_symmetry.space_group_name_H-M   'P 1'
#
loop_
_entity.id
_entity.type
_entity.pdbx_description
1 polymer ?
#
loop_
_entity_poly.entity_id
_entity_poly.type
_entity_poly.pdbx_seq_one_letter_code
_entity_poly.pdbx_strand_id
1 'polypeptide(L)'
;VTVPFTLQSCTKPLTYGIALEQLGQEVVHSYVGQEPSGRNFNELVLDYNKKPHNPMINAGAILICSLLKTLVKSELTLAEKFDYTMDYFKRLAGGEYLGFNNSVFLSERESADRNYALGFYMRENKCYPEKTNLKECMDFYFQCCAMEANCESMSVMAATLANGGICPITEEKVLKPDSIRDVLSLMHSCGMYDYSGQFAFKVGLPAKSGVCGGMLVV
;
A
#
# COMPACT_ATOMS: atom_id res chain seq x y z
N VAL A 1 -0.25 14.15 18.15
CA VAL A 1 -1.73 13.98 18.16
C VAL A 1 -1.97 12.49 18.30
N THR A 2 -2.47 12.08 19.44
CA THR A 2 -2.48 10.67 19.87
C THR A 2 -3.78 9.93 19.53
N VAL A 3 -4.77 10.61 18.96
CA VAL A 3 -6.05 10.02 18.56
C VAL A 3 -5.82 9.01 17.42
N PRO A 4 -6.19 7.73 17.60
CA PRO A 4 -6.09 6.72 16.54
C PRO A 4 -7.04 7.00 15.38
N PHE A 5 -6.61 6.68 14.18
CA PHE A 5 -7.42 6.66 12.96
C PHE A 5 -6.93 5.58 12.01
N THR A 6 -7.81 5.11 11.11
CA THR A 6 -7.43 4.09 10.12
C THR A 6 -6.48 4.66 9.07
N LEU A 7 -5.47 3.89 8.67
CA LEU A 7 -4.45 4.32 7.72
C LEU A 7 -4.98 4.44 6.29
N GLN A 8 -6.03 3.68 5.94
CA GLN A 8 -6.69 3.79 4.64
C GLN A 8 -5.69 3.64 3.49
N SER A 9 -5.71 4.56 2.52
CA SER A 9 -4.77 4.54 1.39
C SER A 9 -3.32 4.87 1.75
N CYS A 10 -3.03 5.32 2.99
CA CYS A 10 -1.66 5.53 3.45
C CYS A 10 -0.91 4.20 3.66
N THR A 11 -1.60 3.05 3.67
CA THR A 11 -0.95 1.74 3.72
C THR A 11 -0.32 1.32 2.39
N LYS A 12 -0.82 1.84 1.27
CA LYS A 12 -0.38 1.49 -0.08
C LYS A 12 1.13 1.60 -0.31
N PRO A 13 1.80 2.72 0.03
CA PRO A 13 3.27 2.82 -0.11
C PRO A 13 4.00 1.83 0.80
N LEU A 14 3.45 1.53 1.97
CA LEU A 14 4.07 0.64 2.95
C LEU A 14 3.98 -0.83 2.51
N THR A 15 2.81 -1.29 2.07
CA THR A 15 2.65 -2.65 1.52
C THR A 15 3.44 -2.84 0.22
N TYR A 16 3.53 -1.80 -0.61
CA TYR A 16 4.40 -1.79 -1.78
C TYR A 16 5.88 -1.93 -1.39
N GLY A 17 6.34 -1.17 -0.38
CA GLY A 17 7.69 -1.29 0.17
C GLY A 17 8.01 -2.72 0.66
N ILE A 18 7.07 -3.36 1.36
CA ILE A 18 7.22 -4.75 1.81
C ILE A 18 7.32 -5.71 0.61
N ALA A 19 6.49 -5.51 -0.43
CA ALA A 19 6.54 -6.35 -1.63
C ALA A 19 7.89 -6.21 -2.37
N LEU A 20 8.42 -4.98 -2.52
CA LEU A 20 9.74 -4.74 -3.09
C LEU A 20 10.86 -5.37 -2.26
N GLU A 21 10.75 -5.30 -0.93
CA GLU A 21 11.73 -5.90 -0.02
C GLU A 21 11.81 -7.40 -0.25
N GLN A 22 10.66 -8.08 -0.28
CA GLN A 22 10.57 -9.53 -0.35
C GLN A 22 10.76 -10.12 -1.74
N LEU A 23 10.28 -9.45 -2.80
CA LEU A 23 10.22 -10.00 -4.15
C LEU A 23 11.17 -9.29 -5.13
N GLY A 24 11.63 -8.08 -4.79
CA GLY A 24 12.43 -7.25 -5.69
C GLY A 24 11.62 -6.52 -6.77
N GLN A 25 12.25 -5.53 -7.40
CA GLN A 25 11.63 -4.65 -8.39
C GLN A 25 11.13 -5.40 -9.61
N GLU A 26 11.94 -6.28 -10.17
CA GLU A 26 11.61 -7.00 -11.41
C GLU A 26 10.34 -7.83 -11.25
N VAL A 27 10.23 -8.60 -10.16
CA VAL A 27 9.05 -9.41 -9.89
C VAL A 27 7.84 -8.51 -9.66
N VAL A 28 7.92 -7.51 -8.78
CA VAL A 28 6.78 -6.64 -8.49
C VAL A 28 6.28 -5.93 -9.74
N HIS A 29 7.18 -5.35 -10.54
CA HIS A 29 6.81 -4.58 -11.73
C HIS A 29 6.53 -5.43 -12.98
N SER A 30 6.75 -6.74 -12.91
CA SER A 30 6.13 -7.67 -13.86
C SER A 30 4.60 -7.62 -13.76
N TYR A 31 4.04 -7.34 -12.57
CA TYR A 31 2.59 -7.29 -12.31
C TYR A 31 2.00 -5.87 -12.29
N VAL A 32 2.71 -4.87 -11.73
CA VAL A 32 2.20 -3.49 -11.56
C VAL A 32 3.09 -2.46 -12.28
N GLY A 33 2.49 -1.47 -12.91
CA GLY A 33 3.20 -0.37 -13.57
C GLY A 33 3.89 0.60 -12.59
N GLN A 34 4.50 1.63 -13.17
CA GLN A 34 5.33 2.62 -12.48
C GLN A 34 4.93 4.07 -12.80
N GLU A 35 3.81 4.28 -13.51
CA GLU A 35 3.46 5.60 -14.04
C GLU A 35 2.12 6.10 -13.48
N PRO A 36 1.92 7.42 -13.40
CA PRO A 36 0.60 7.99 -13.20
C PRO A 36 -0.37 7.52 -14.29
N SER A 37 -1.65 7.32 -13.95
CA SER A 37 -2.63 6.87 -14.95
C SER A 37 -2.99 7.93 -15.98
N GLY A 38 -2.84 9.23 -15.65
CA GLY A 38 -3.36 10.33 -16.45
C GLY A 38 -4.91 10.33 -16.58
N ARG A 39 -5.58 9.49 -15.79
CA ARG A 39 -7.03 9.32 -15.71
C ARG A 39 -7.48 9.65 -14.29
N ASN A 40 -8.78 9.83 -14.08
CA ASN A 40 -9.28 10.00 -12.72
C ASN A 40 -8.89 8.78 -11.88
N PHE A 41 -8.43 9.01 -10.64
CA PHE A 41 -7.83 7.99 -9.78
C PHE A 41 -8.73 6.78 -9.51
N ASN A 42 -10.03 6.96 -9.69
CA ASN A 42 -11.04 5.97 -9.41
C ASN A 42 -11.45 5.16 -10.66
N GLU A 43 -11.09 5.57 -11.87
CA GLU A 43 -11.47 4.87 -13.11
C GLU A 43 -11.02 3.40 -13.13
N LEU A 44 -11.88 2.53 -13.66
CA LEU A 44 -11.62 1.10 -13.78
C LEU A 44 -10.82 0.83 -15.06
N VAL A 45 -9.53 1.15 -15.03
CA VAL A 45 -8.66 1.09 -16.21
C VAL A 45 -7.29 0.49 -15.87
N LEU A 46 -6.78 -0.30 -16.82
CA LEU A 46 -5.43 -0.88 -16.81
C LEU A 46 -4.57 -0.17 -17.86
N ASP A 47 -3.26 -0.28 -17.73
CA ASP A 47 -2.31 0.25 -18.71
C ASP A 47 -2.35 -0.57 -20.02
N TYR A 48 -1.53 -0.16 -21.00
CA TYR A 48 -1.44 -0.81 -22.31
C TYR A 48 -0.93 -2.26 -22.25
N ASN A 49 -0.26 -2.64 -21.15
CA ASN A 49 0.20 -4.01 -20.87
C ASN A 49 -0.80 -4.80 -20.01
N LYS A 50 -2.00 -4.28 -19.78
CA LYS A 50 -3.03 -4.88 -18.91
C LYS A 50 -2.58 -5.02 -17.45
N LYS A 51 -1.79 -4.07 -16.95
CA LYS A 51 -1.40 -3.97 -15.54
C LYS A 51 -2.08 -2.78 -14.88
N PRO A 52 -2.26 -2.80 -13.56
CA PRO A 52 -2.57 -1.57 -12.84
C PRO A 52 -1.44 -0.55 -13.04
N HIS A 53 -1.79 0.72 -13.24
CA HIS A 53 -0.83 1.77 -13.59
C HIS A 53 0.30 1.97 -12.57
N ASN A 54 -0.02 1.88 -11.28
CA ASN A 54 0.93 2.03 -10.18
C ASN A 54 0.33 1.47 -8.87
N PRO A 55 1.14 1.19 -7.84
CA PRO A 55 0.68 0.70 -6.53
C PRO A 55 -0.09 1.72 -5.68
N MET A 56 -0.11 3.01 -6.04
CA MET A 56 -0.76 4.06 -5.24
C MET A 56 -2.26 4.20 -5.51
N ILE A 57 -2.77 3.58 -6.58
CA ILE A 57 -4.20 3.42 -6.87
C ILE A 57 -4.74 2.09 -6.35
N ASN A 58 -6.07 1.96 -6.22
CA ASN A 58 -6.68 0.75 -5.64
C ASN A 58 -6.36 -0.52 -6.44
N ALA A 59 -6.32 -0.43 -7.78
CA ALA A 59 -5.98 -1.57 -8.64
C ALA A 59 -4.61 -2.13 -8.29
N GLY A 60 -3.61 -1.25 -8.21
CA GLY A 60 -2.24 -1.64 -7.88
C GLY A 60 -2.11 -2.10 -6.45
N ALA A 61 -2.78 -1.46 -5.49
CA ALA A 61 -2.73 -1.88 -4.10
C ALA A 61 -3.36 -3.26 -3.86
N ILE A 62 -4.50 -3.57 -4.49
CA ILE A 62 -5.10 -4.91 -4.46
C ILE A 62 -4.14 -5.94 -5.05
N LEU A 63 -3.51 -5.60 -6.18
CA LEU A 63 -2.52 -6.45 -6.82
C LEU A 63 -1.29 -6.66 -5.90
N ILE A 64 -0.75 -5.63 -5.27
CA ILE A 64 0.34 -5.74 -4.28
C ILE A 64 -0.06 -6.66 -3.12
N CYS A 65 -1.26 -6.51 -2.57
CA CYS A 65 -1.78 -7.43 -1.55
C CYS A 65 -1.86 -8.87 -2.06
N SER A 66 -2.20 -9.09 -3.33
CA SER A 66 -2.19 -10.42 -3.93
C SER A 66 -0.78 -11.01 -4.07
N LEU A 67 0.23 -10.20 -4.40
CA LEU A 67 1.63 -10.64 -4.47
C LEU A 67 2.11 -11.06 -3.09
N LEU A 68 1.84 -10.23 -2.07
CA LEU A 68 2.16 -10.57 -0.68
C LEU A 68 1.45 -11.86 -0.28
N LYS A 69 0.14 -11.99 -0.51
CA LYS A 69 -0.65 -13.18 -0.11
C LYS A 69 -0.21 -14.46 -0.81
N THR A 70 0.17 -14.38 -2.09
CA THR A 70 0.36 -15.55 -2.96
C THR A 70 1.82 -15.95 -3.13
N LEU A 71 2.76 -14.99 -3.17
CA LEU A 71 4.17 -15.25 -3.52
C LEU A 71 5.13 -15.17 -2.33
N VAL A 72 4.89 -14.24 -1.40
CA VAL A 72 5.66 -14.20 -0.14
C VAL A 72 5.06 -15.25 0.78
N LYS A 73 5.85 -16.05 1.51
CA LYS A 73 5.38 -16.99 2.56
C LYS A 73 3.97 -17.55 2.30
N SER A 74 3.83 -18.26 1.18
CA SER A 74 2.53 -18.65 0.58
C SER A 74 1.74 -19.65 1.43
N GLU A 75 2.43 -20.35 2.33
CA GLU A 75 1.90 -21.30 3.29
C GLU A 75 1.09 -20.65 4.43
N LEU A 76 1.25 -19.33 4.65
CA LEU A 76 0.57 -18.63 5.72
C LEU A 76 -0.93 -18.45 5.43
N THR A 77 -1.72 -18.68 6.47
CA THR A 77 -3.14 -18.32 6.51
C THR A 77 -3.32 -16.81 6.37
N LEU A 78 -4.54 -16.37 6.08
CA LEU A 78 -4.86 -14.94 5.97
C LEU A 78 -4.55 -14.17 7.28
N ALA A 79 -4.83 -14.77 8.44
CA ALA A 79 -4.55 -14.15 9.74
C ALA A 79 -3.04 -13.98 9.97
N GLU A 80 -2.25 -15.03 9.76
CA GLU A 80 -0.79 -14.96 9.87
C GLU A 80 -0.19 -13.97 8.86
N LYS A 81 -0.84 -13.80 7.71
CA LYS A 81 -0.43 -12.82 6.71
C LYS A 81 -0.65 -11.38 7.14
N PHE A 82 -1.78 -11.13 7.78
CA PHE A 82 -2.08 -9.86 8.41
C PHE A 82 -1.07 -9.57 9.52
N ASP A 83 -0.81 -10.52 10.42
CA ASP A 83 0.18 -10.37 11.49
C ASP A 83 1.58 -10.09 10.95
N TYR A 84 2.01 -10.82 9.91
CA TYR A 84 3.29 -10.58 9.23
C TYR A 84 3.39 -9.16 8.67
N THR A 85 2.31 -8.63 8.10
CA THR A 85 2.30 -7.28 7.52
C THR A 85 2.26 -6.21 8.60
N MET A 86 1.48 -6.46 9.66
CA MET A 86 1.39 -5.60 10.84
C MET A 86 2.74 -5.51 11.57
N ASP A 87 3.50 -6.60 11.62
CA ASP A 87 4.86 -6.63 12.16
C ASP A 87 5.81 -5.69 11.40
N TYR A 88 5.76 -5.69 10.05
CA TYR A 88 6.50 -4.71 9.26
C TYR A 88 6.11 -3.27 9.60
N PHE A 89 4.82 -2.99 9.76
CA PHE A 89 4.36 -1.65 10.11
C PHE A 89 4.84 -1.25 11.51
N LYS A 90 4.87 -2.18 12.48
CA LYS A 90 5.41 -1.95 13.83
C LYS A 90 6.90 -1.63 13.80
N ARG A 91 7.67 -2.35 12.99
CA ARG A 91 9.11 -2.09 12.79
C ARG A 91 9.34 -0.72 12.14
N LEU A 92 8.56 -0.37 11.12
CA LEU A 92 8.60 0.96 10.48
C LEU A 92 8.25 2.09 11.45
N ALA A 93 7.35 1.84 12.40
CA ALA A 93 6.92 2.78 13.43
C ALA A 93 7.79 2.74 14.71
N GLY A 94 8.82 1.90 14.76
CA GLY A 94 9.70 1.75 15.92
C GLY A 94 8.99 1.34 17.21
N GLY A 95 7.91 0.56 17.11
CA GLY A 95 7.13 0.08 18.27
C GLY A 95 6.04 1.05 18.77
N GLU A 96 5.83 2.18 18.09
CA GLU A 96 4.70 3.09 18.36
C GLU A 96 3.33 2.42 18.15
N TYR A 97 2.27 3.12 18.56
CA TYR A 97 0.91 2.61 18.52
C TYR A 97 0.50 2.13 17.12
N LEU A 98 0.04 0.88 17.05
CA LEU A 98 -0.56 0.28 15.87
C LEU A 98 -1.71 -0.61 16.30
N GLY A 99 -2.90 -0.30 15.79
CA GLY A 99 -4.15 -0.98 16.10
C GLY A 99 -4.85 -1.52 14.85
N PHE A 100 -6.09 -1.96 15.02
CA PHE A 100 -6.92 -2.46 13.93
C PHE A 100 -8.38 -2.17 14.23
N ASN A 101 -9.06 -1.55 13.27
CA ASN A 101 -10.46 -1.19 13.40
C ASN A 101 -11.36 -2.22 12.69
N ASN A 102 -11.84 -3.21 13.45
CA ASN A 102 -12.72 -4.25 12.90
C ASN A 102 -14.03 -3.66 12.33
N SER A 103 -14.57 -2.60 12.92
CA SER A 103 -15.80 -1.96 12.43
C SER A 103 -15.62 -1.34 11.05
N VAL A 104 -14.49 -0.64 10.82
CA VAL A 104 -14.15 -0.08 9.50
C VAL A 104 -13.90 -1.21 8.50
N PHE A 105 -13.16 -2.26 8.89
CA PHE A 105 -12.94 -3.42 8.02
C PHE A 105 -14.26 -4.05 7.53
N LEU A 106 -15.21 -4.32 8.45
CA LEU A 106 -16.50 -4.90 8.10
C LEU A 106 -17.30 -3.97 7.19
N SER A 107 -17.32 -2.67 7.50
CA SER A 107 -18.04 -1.67 6.70
C SER A 107 -17.46 -1.52 5.28
N GLU A 108 -16.13 -1.48 5.15
CA GLU A 108 -15.47 -1.44 3.84
C GLU A 108 -15.76 -2.69 3.03
N ARG A 109 -15.68 -3.87 3.66
CA ARG A 109 -15.93 -5.15 2.99
C ARG A 109 -17.37 -5.25 2.47
N GLU A 110 -18.35 -4.75 3.21
CA GLU A 110 -19.77 -4.76 2.79
C GLU A 110 -20.08 -3.75 1.68
N SER A 111 -19.37 -2.64 1.60
CA SER A 111 -19.62 -1.55 0.63
C SER A 111 -18.61 -1.50 -0.53
N ALA A 112 -17.82 -2.56 -0.72
CA ALA A 112 -16.69 -2.62 -1.62
C ALA A 112 -17.00 -2.92 -3.11
N ASP A 113 -18.22 -2.67 -3.59
CA ASP A 113 -18.65 -3.04 -4.95
C ASP A 113 -17.66 -2.61 -6.04
N ARG A 114 -17.14 -1.38 -5.95
CA ARG A 114 -16.14 -0.86 -6.90
C ARG A 114 -14.83 -1.65 -6.86
N ASN A 115 -14.35 -1.98 -5.66
CA ASN A 115 -13.10 -2.73 -5.51
C ASN A 115 -13.31 -4.18 -5.99
N TYR A 116 -14.48 -4.79 -5.78
CA TYR A 116 -14.80 -6.10 -6.34
C TYR A 116 -14.90 -6.08 -7.86
N ALA A 117 -15.57 -5.08 -8.44
CA ALA A 117 -15.64 -4.89 -9.90
C ALA A 117 -14.23 -4.80 -10.51
N LEU A 118 -13.35 -4.00 -9.89
CA LEU A 118 -11.95 -3.89 -10.26
C LEU A 118 -11.20 -5.23 -10.09
N GLY A 119 -11.46 -5.92 -8.98
CA GLY A 119 -10.88 -7.22 -8.67
C GLY A 119 -11.18 -8.26 -9.76
N PHE A 120 -12.45 -8.35 -10.17
CA PHE A 120 -12.88 -9.22 -11.26
C PHE A 120 -12.33 -8.78 -12.63
N TYR A 121 -12.30 -7.47 -12.91
CA TYR A 121 -11.74 -6.93 -14.14
C TYR A 121 -10.24 -7.26 -14.30
N MET A 122 -9.47 -7.14 -13.21
CA MET A 122 -8.07 -7.57 -13.18
C MET A 122 -7.91 -9.08 -13.36
N ARG A 123 -8.85 -9.88 -12.84
CA ARG A 123 -8.82 -11.34 -12.98
C ARG A 123 -9.05 -11.76 -14.43
N GLU A 124 -10.01 -11.16 -15.10
CA GLU A 124 -10.29 -11.40 -16.52
C GLU A 124 -9.08 -11.06 -17.40
N ASN A 125 -8.34 -10.00 -17.05
CA ASN A 125 -7.13 -9.59 -17.74
C ASN A 125 -5.85 -10.33 -17.29
N LYS A 126 -5.98 -11.35 -16.44
CA LYS A 126 -4.85 -12.17 -15.93
C LYS A 126 -3.77 -11.36 -15.23
N CYS A 127 -4.15 -10.30 -14.51
CA CYS A 127 -3.20 -9.46 -13.78
C CYS A 127 -2.58 -10.15 -12.55
N TYR A 128 -3.25 -11.16 -11.98
CA TYR A 128 -2.81 -11.79 -10.74
C TYR A 128 -1.80 -12.92 -10.97
N PRO A 129 -0.94 -13.22 -9.98
CA PRO A 129 -0.18 -14.47 -9.96
C PRO A 129 -1.07 -15.70 -10.10
N GLU A 130 -0.49 -16.80 -10.56
CA GLU A 130 -1.17 -18.07 -10.56
C GLU A 130 -1.58 -18.48 -9.13
N LYS A 131 -2.72 -19.17 -9.00
CA LYS A 131 -3.29 -19.63 -7.72
C LYS A 131 -3.77 -18.54 -6.77
N THR A 132 -3.81 -17.28 -7.18
CA THR A 132 -4.39 -16.21 -6.37
C THR A 132 -5.87 -16.46 -6.07
N ASN A 133 -6.24 -16.47 -4.78
CA ASN A 133 -7.63 -16.41 -4.33
C ASN A 133 -8.08 -14.96 -4.20
N LEU A 134 -8.90 -14.49 -5.14
CA LEU A 134 -9.36 -13.09 -5.16
C LEU A 134 -10.06 -12.69 -3.86
N LYS A 135 -10.92 -13.54 -3.28
CA LYS A 135 -11.66 -13.19 -2.07
C LYS A 135 -10.71 -12.95 -0.89
N GLU A 136 -9.73 -13.83 -0.69
CA GLU A 136 -8.72 -13.66 0.35
C GLU A 136 -7.86 -12.42 0.12
N CYS A 137 -7.53 -12.09 -1.13
CA CYS A 137 -6.76 -10.89 -1.45
C CYS A 137 -7.54 -9.61 -1.17
N MET A 138 -8.85 -9.61 -1.45
CA MET A 138 -9.75 -8.49 -1.14
C MET A 138 -9.89 -8.32 0.36
N ASP A 139 -10.15 -9.41 1.09
CA ASP A 139 -10.22 -9.38 2.56
C ASP A 139 -8.90 -8.88 3.16
N PHE A 140 -7.76 -9.35 2.66
CA PHE A 140 -6.44 -8.89 3.09
C PHE A 140 -6.21 -7.40 2.81
N TYR A 141 -6.60 -6.92 1.62
CA TYR A 141 -6.52 -5.51 1.26
C TYR A 141 -7.34 -4.62 2.21
N PHE A 142 -8.59 -5.00 2.52
CA PHE A 142 -9.43 -4.27 3.47
C PHE A 142 -8.86 -4.31 4.89
N GLN A 143 -8.30 -5.45 5.31
CA GLN A 143 -7.62 -5.55 6.59
C GLN A 143 -6.45 -4.57 6.69
N CYS A 144 -5.62 -4.47 5.65
CA CYS A 144 -4.54 -3.48 5.61
C CYS A 144 -5.08 -2.04 5.71
N CYS A 145 -6.12 -1.68 4.95
CA CYS A 145 -6.71 -0.33 5.01
C CYS A 145 -7.29 0.02 6.39
N ALA A 146 -7.78 -0.97 7.13
CA ALA A 146 -8.37 -0.81 8.46
C ALA A 146 -7.36 -0.87 9.63
N MET A 147 -6.06 -1.00 9.38
CA MET A 147 -5.04 -0.79 10.41
C MET A 147 -5.12 0.64 10.96
N GLU A 148 -4.95 0.81 12.27
CA GLU A 148 -5.00 2.11 12.94
C GLU A 148 -3.62 2.56 13.37
N ALA A 149 -3.37 3.85 13.23
CA ALA A 149 -2.20 4.53 13.76
C ALA A 149 -2.62 5.89 14.31
N ASN A 150 -1.71 6.58 14.98
CA ASN A 150 -1.87 8.00 15.29
C ASN A 150 -0.80 8.82 14.53
N CYS A 151 -0.80 10.14 14.71
CA CYS A 151 0.16 11.00 14.00
C CYS A 151 1.62 10.75 14.42
N GLU A 152 1.86 10.26 15.65
CA GLU A 152 3.20 9.93 16.14
C GLU A 152 3.73 8.66 15.47
N SER A 153 2.94 7.58 15.42
CA SER A 153 3.35 6.37 14.70
C SER A 153 3.58 6.64 13.21
N MET A 154 2.69 7.40 12.58
CA MET A 154 2.83 7.74 11.15
C MET A 154 4.04 8.63 10.87
N SER A 155 4.40 9.55 11.77
CA SER A 155 5.59 10.39 11.59
C SER A 155 6.87 9.57 11.68
N VAL A 156 6.93 8.57 12.56
CA VAL A 156 8.05 7.63 12.63
C VAL A 156 8.12 6.78 11.36
N MET A 157 7.00 6.26 10.86
CA MET A 157 6.97 5.54 9.57
C MET A 157 7.50 6.40 8.42
N ALA A 158 7.05 7.65 8.33
CA ALA A 158 7.55 8.59 7.31
C ALA A 158 9.05 8.85 7.46
N ALA A 159 9.52 9.06 8.69
CA ALA A 159 10.94 9.28 8.97
C ALA A 159 11.79 8.04 8.65
N THR A 160 11.26 6.83 8.84
CA THR A 160 11.92 5.59 8.40
C THR A 160 12.08 5.56 6.87
N LEU A 161 11.07 6.01 6.12
CA LEU A 161 11.19 6.16 4.66
C LEU A 161 12.21 7.26 4.29
N ALA A 162 12.19 8.40 4.98
CA ALA A 162 13.15 9.50 4.78
C ALA A 162 14.60 9.05 5.04
N ASN A 163 14.79 8.14 5.99
CA ASN A 163 16.08 7.64 6.44
C ASN A 163 16.51 6.35 5.73
N GLY A 164 16.14 6.19 4.45
CA GLY A 164 16.61 5.08 3.62
C GLY A 164 16.17 3.70 4.09
N GLY A 165 15.08 3.61 4.88
CA GLY A 165 14.50 2.37 5.39
C GLY A 165 15.02 1.96 6.77
N ILE A 166 15.79 2.83 7.44
CA ILE A 166 16.28 2.63 8.81
C ILE A 166 15.39 3.40 9.77
N CYS A 167 14.76 2.71 10.72
CA CYS A 167 13.89 3.34 11.70
C CYS A 167 14.71 4.27 12.60
N PRO A 168 14.37 5.58 12.69
CA PRO A 168 15.23 6.56 13.35
C PRO A 168 15.27 6.42 14.88
N ILE A 169 14.30 5.72 15.48
CA ILE A 169 14.20 5.55 16.93
C ILE A 169 14.69 4.17 17.42
N THR A 170 14.84 3.19 16.52
CA THR A 170 15.36 1.85 16.86
C THR A 170 16.66 1.49 16.15
N GLU A 171 17.08 2.29 15.16
CA GLU A 171 18.21 2.02 14.25
C GLU A 171 18.07 0.71 13.43
N GLU A 172 16.87 0.11 13.46
CA GLU A 172 16.60 -1.12 12.73
C GLU A 172 16.46 -0.82 11.22
N LYS A 173 17.20 -1.55 10.39
CA LYS A 173 17.00 -1.54 8.94
C LYS A 173 15.79 -2.41 8.58
N VAL A 174 14.67 -1.75 8.29
CA VAL A 174 13.39 -2.41 7.99
C VAL A 174 13.22 -2.66 6.49
N LEU A 175 13.67 -1.74 5.64
CA LEU A 175 13.61 -1.83 4.18
C LEU A 175 14.97 -1.50 3.56
N LYS A 176 15.27 -2.08 2.38
CA LYS A 176 16.49 -1.74 1.63
C LYS A 176 16.36 -0.38 0.92
N PRO A 177 17.46 0.37 0.75
CA PRO A 177 17.44 1.68 0.09
C PRO A 177 16.82 1.69 -1.32
N ASP A 178 17.01 0.63 -2.10
CA ASP A 178 16.40 0.51 -3.42
C ASP A 178 14.86 0.44 -3.35
N SER A 179 14.29 -0.28 -2.38
CA SER A 179 12.83 -0.31 -2.17
C SER A 179 12.31 1.08 -1.80
N ILE A 180 13.05 1.79 -0.95
CA ILE A 180 12.68 3.14 -0.50
C ILE A 180 12.67 4.12 -1.66
N ARG A 181 13.70 4.10 -2.51
CA ARG A 181 13.76 4.94 -3.70
C ARG A 181 12.51 4.80 -4.56
N ASP A 182 12.06 3.57 -4.82
CA ASP A 182 10.91 3.34 -5.69
C ASP A 182 9.59 3.73 -5.02
N VAL A 183 9.44 3.44 -3.72
CA VAL A 183 8.30 3.90 -2.89
C VAL A 183 8.17 5.42 -2.96
N LEU A 184 9.26 6.14 -2.70
CA LEU A 184 9.26 7.61 -2.71
C LEU A 184 9.01 8.18 -4.11
N SER A 185 9.56 7.54 -5.15
CA SER A 185 9.32 7.95 -6.54
C SER A 185 7.83 7.89 -6.89
N LEU A 186 7.14 6.82 -6.50
CA LEU A 186 5.72 6.66 -6.78
C LEU A 186 4.82 7.45 -5.83
N MET A 187 5.24 7.70 -4.59
CA MET A 187 4.57 8.66 -3.72
C MET A 187 4.60 10.06 -4.32
N HIS A 188 5.75 10.47 -4.88
CA HIS A 188 5.91 11.78 -5.51
C HIS A 188 4.96 11.97 -6.70
N SER A 189 4.90 11.00 -7.62
CA SER A 189 4.11 11.15 -8.86
C SER A 189 2.65 10.70 -8.77
N CYS A 190 2.31 9.82 -7.83
CA CYS A 190 1.02 9.11 -7.81
C CYS A 190 0.29 9.15 -6.45
N GLY A 191 0.87 9.78 -5.43
CA GLY A 191 0.41 9.59 -4.05
C GLY A 191 -0.79 10.44 -3.59
N MET A 192 -1.17 11.47 -4.34
CA MET A 192 -2.18 12.47 -3.94
C MET A 192 -3.45 12.45 -4.81
N TYR A 193 -3.86 11.27 -5.28
CA TYR A 193 -5.01 11.10 -6.19
C TYR A 193 -4.85 11.96 -7.46
N ASP A 194 -5.93 12.56 -7.97
CA ASP A 194 -5.91 13.45 -9.14
C ASP A 194 -5.05 14.70 -8.90
N TYR A 195 -4.75 15.04 -7.64
CA TYR A 195 -3.92 16.17 -7.28
C TYR A 195 -2.41 15.87 -7.33
N SER A 196 -1.98 14.63 -7.63
CA SER A 196 -0.57 14.23 -7.60
C SER A 196 0.33 15.11 -8.47
N GLY A 197 -0.07 15.43 -9.71
CA GLY A 197 0.72 16.30 -10.58
C GLY A 197 0.85 17.73 -10.05
N GLN A 198 -0.23 18.30 -9.51
CA GLN A 198 -0.20 19.65 -8.92
C GLN A 198 0.57 19.70 -7.61
N PHE A 199 0.45 18.66 -6.77
CA PHE A 199 1.19 18.53 -5.53
C PHE A 199 2.70 18.42 -5.79
N ALA A 200 3.10 17.55 -6.72
CA ALA A 200 4.49 17.43 -7.13
C ALA A 200 5.06 18.77 -7.63
N PHE A 201 4.30 19.53 -8.43
CA PHE A 201 4.76 20.83 -8.94
C PHE A 201 4.84 21.93 -7.88
N LYS A 202 3.86 22.01 -6.97
CA LYS A 202 3.77 23.12 -6.00
C LYS A 202 4.49 22.85 -4.68
N VAL A 203 4.56 21.58 -4.25
CA VAL A 203 5.11 21.17 -2.95
C VAL A 203 6.43 20.42 -3.13
N GLY A 204 6.53 19.53 -4.13
CA GLY A 204 7.78 18.86 -4.46
C GLY A 204 8.21 17.74 -3.51
N LEU A 205 7.34 17.28 -2.61
CA LEU A 205 7.62 16.22 -1.64
C LEU A 205 6.90 14.91 -1.98
N PRO A 206 7.49 13.74 -1.72
CA PRO A 206 6.75 12.48 -1.71
C PRO A 206 5.67 12.48 -0.62
N ALA A 207 4.42 12.19 -0.99
CA ALA A 207 3.34 12.11 -0.03
C ALA A 207 2.31 11.04 -0.40
N LYS A 208 1.56 10.55 0.57
CA LYS A 208 0.37 9.71 0.34
C LYS A 208 -0.78 10.16 1.22
N SER A 209 -1.90 10.51 0.59
CA SER A 209 -3.15 10.82 1.30
C SER A 209 -4.03 9.58 1.51
N GLY A 210 -4.87 9.63 2.56
CA GLY A 210 -5.91 8.66 2.85
C GLY A 210 -7.27 9.34 3.05
N VAL A 211 -8.35 8.61 2.78
CA VAL A 211 -9.73 9.10 2.95
C VAL A 211 -10.08 9.41 4.41
N CYS A 212 -9.31 8.89 5.37
CA CYS A 212 -9.39 9.21 6.79
C CYS A 212 -8.99 10.66 7.14
N GLY A 213 -8.46 11.43 6.17
CA GLY A 213 -7.90 12.77 6.40
C GLY A 213 -6.41 12.77 6.74
N GLY A 214 -5.79 11.59 6.89
CA GLY A 214 -4.36 11.44 7.09
C GLY A 214 -3.55 11.71 5.81
N MET A 215 -2.35 12.26 5.99
CA MET A 215 -1.36 12.43 4.93
C MET A 215 0.01 12.03 5.46
N LEU A 216 0.60 11.01 4.84
CA LEU A 216 2.00 10.64 5.06
C LEU A 216 2.87 11.51 4.16
N VAL A 217 3.83 12.25 4.72
CA VAL A 217 4.74 13.13 3.96
C VAL A 217 6.17 12.77 4.33
N VAL A 218 7.03 12.60 3.33
CA VAL A 218 8.45 12.28 3.48
C VAL A 218 9.29 13.45 2.99
#